data_AF-A0A3B8WC15-F1
#
_entry.id   AF-A0A3B8WC15-F1
#
_cell.length_a   1.000
_cell.length_b   1.000
_cell.length_c   1.000
_cell.angle_alpha   90.00
_cell.angle_beta   90.00
_cell.angle_gamma   90.00
#
_symmetry.space_group_name_H-M   'P 1'
#
loop_
_entity.id
_entity.type
_entity.pdbx_description
1 polymer ?
#
loop_
_entity_poly.entity_id
_entity_poly.type
_entity_poly.pdbx_seq_one_letter_code
_entity_poly.pdbx_strand_id
1 'polypeptide(L)'
;GRDQKTTIGQDQTLDVTRDRFTNVGRHYRLEVTDRRHEYSHTNHDLEVGGHYTQKVQGKVLVEAGESALIHTRNLTLTGSESVVIQGPGGKITIGSGGVTIDSPSIKLNGPVAVSTGAVSQIKTLESAAREGTPLVDICSACGDGA
;
A
#
# COMPACT_ATOMS: atom_id res chain seq x y z
N GLY A 1 17.41 48.65 4.27
CA GLY A 1 16.02 48.22 4.00
C GLY A 1 15.74 46.96 4.79
N ARG A 2 14.48 46.70 5.17
CA ARG A 2 14.05 45.53 5.96
C ARG A 2 13.76 44.29 5.08
N ASP A 3 13.49 44.51 3.79
CA ASP A 3 13.06 43.49 2.84
C ASP A 3 13.87 43.56 1.53
N GLN A 4 14.01 42.42 0.83
CA GLN A 4 14.59 42.31 -0.50
C GLN A 4 13.56 41.73 -1.47
N LYS A 5 13.44 42.32 -2.67
CA LYS A 5 12.64 41.80 -3.77
C LYS A 5 13.47 41.79 -5.05
N THR A 6 13.47 40.66 -5.74
CA THR A 6 14.14 40.49 -7.04
C THR A 6 13.13 40.00 -8.06
N THR A 7 13.16 40.54 -9.28
CA THR A 7 12.34 40.10 -10.40
C THR A 7 13.25 39.89 -11.60
N ILE A 8 13.19 38.70 -12.19
CA ILE A 8 13.92 38.33 -13.39
C ILE A 8 12.91 38.20 -14.52
N GLY A 9 13.12 38.91 -15.62
CA GLY A 9 12.16 38.97 -16.72
C GLY A 9 12.17 37.75 -17.64
N GLN A 10 13.31 37.04 -17.71
CA GLN A 10 13.50 35.87 -18.56
C GLN A 10 14.22 34.78 -17.76
N ASP A 11 15.55 34.72 -17.86
CA ASP A 11 16.34 33.62 -17.32
C ASP A 11 17.24 34.04 -16.17
N GLN A 12 17.41 33.14 -15.21
CA GLN A 12 18.41 33.25 -14.14
C GLN A 12 19.30 32.00 -14.14
N THR A 13 20.60 32.22 -14.28
CA THR A 13 21.61 31.18 -14.08
C THR A 13 22.44 31.52 -12.85
N LEU A 14 22.65 30.53 -11.99
CA LEU A 14 23.54 30.65 -10.84
C LEU A 14 24.49 29.46 -10.84
N ASP A 15 25.77 29.75 -11.06
CA ASP A 15 26.85 28.78 -10.97
C ASP A 15 27.60 29.00 -9.65
N VAL A 16 27.72 27.93 -8.85
CA VAL A 16 28.45 27.92 -7.59
C VAL A 16 29.40 26.74 -7.63
N THR A 17 30.70 27.04 -7.73
CA THR A 17 31.74 26.02 -7.97
C THR A 17 32.13 25.23 -6.73
N ARG A 18 31.69 25.67 -5.54
CA ARG A 18 31.97 24.99 -4.28
C ARG A 18 30.72 24.82 -3.44
N ASP A 19 30.42 25.79 -2.59
CA ASP A 19 29.48 25.62 -1.49
C ASP A 19 28.39 26.69 -1.55
N ARG A 20 27.14 26.26 -1.44
CA ARG A 20 25.99 27.14 -1.26
C ARG A 20 25.26 26.74 0.01
N PHE A 21 25.17 27.65 0.97
CA PHE A 21 24.34 27.51 2.15
C PHE A 21 23.15 28.45 2.06
N THR A 22 21.95 27.95 2.36
CA THR A 22 20.74 28.77 2.44
C THR A 22 20.07 28.51 3.78
N ASN A 23 20.01 29.54 4.62
CA ASN A 23 19.29 29.49 5.88
C ASN A 23 18.06 30.39 5.79
N VAL A 24 16.88 29.84 6.08
CA VAL A 24 15.61 30.55 6.07
C VAL A 24 14.97 30.42 7.44
N GLY A 25 14.92 31.52 8.19
CA GLY A 25 14.52 31.50 9.60
C GLY A 25 13.03 31.21 9.86
N ARG A 26 12.17 31.18 8.84
CA ARG A 26 10.73 30.92 9.03
C ARG A 26 10.08 30.08 7.95
N HIS A 27 9.90 30.62 6.73
CA HIS A 27 9.18 29.95 5.66
C HIS A 27 9.93 30.04 4.34
N TYR A 28 10.11 28.90 3.70
CA TYR A 28 10.58 28.77 2.32
C TYR A 28 9.44 28.22 1.46
N ARG A 29 9.07 28.95 0.41
CA ARG A 29 8.11 28.50 -0.60
C ARG A 29 8.79 28.55 -1.95
N LEU A 30 8.80 27.40 -2.62
CA LEU A 30 9.22 27.26 -4.00
C LEU A 30 8.01 26.78 -4.81
N GLU A 31 7.66 27.55 -5.83
CA GLU A 31 6.62 27.22 -6.80
C GLU A 31 7.25 27.19 -8.18
N VAL A 32 7.05 26.09 -8.90
CA VAL A 32 7.55 25.89 -10.26
C VAL A 32 6.35 25.48 -11.10
N THR A 33 6.02 26.27 -12.12
CA THR A 33 4.77 26.13 -12.87
C THR A 33 4.82 25.05 -13.95
N ASP A 34 6.02 24.74 -14.45
CA ASP A 34 6.24 23.75 -15.50
C ASP A 34 6.99 22.54 -14.92
N ARG A 35 8.34 22.56 -14.93
CA ARG A 35 9.15 21.43 -14.50
C ARG A 35 10.23 21.82 -13.51
N ARG A 36 10.26 21.12 -12.37
CA ARG A 36 11.39 21.09 -11.44
C ARG A 36 12.20 19.82 -11.69
N HIS A 37 13.51 19.96 -11.84
CA HIS A 37 14.45 18.84 -11.93
C HIS A 37 15.57 19.06 -10.93
N GLU A 38 15.75 18.10 -10.04
CA GLU A 38 16.83 18.06 -9.07
C GLU A 38 17.66 16.84 -9.33
N TYR A 39 18.98 17.02 -9.27
CA TYR A 39 19.92 15.95 -9.48
C TYR A 39 21.10 16.14 -8.54
N SER A 40 21.40 15.10 -7.76
CA SER A 40 22.54 15.03 -6.86
C SER A 40 23.42 13.89 -7.33
N HIS A 41 24.71 14.17 -7.59
CA HIS A 41 25.64 13.15 -8.10
C HIS A 41 26.02 12.09 -7.07
N THR A 42 25.89 12.41 -5.78
CA THR A 42 26.22 11.52 -4.66
C THR A 42 24.99 11.34 -3.77
N ASN A 43 24.89 12.09 -2.68
CA ASN A 43 23.83 11.91 -1.67
C ASN A 43 22.77 13.01 -1.77
N HIS A 44 21.54 12.64 -1.42
CA HIS A 44 20.42 13.56 -1.25
C HIS A 44 19.72 13.25 0.07
N ASP A 45 19.94 14.11 1.07
CA ASP A 45 19.36 13.97 2.39
C ASP A 45 18.18 14.93 2.55
N LEU A 46 17.05 14.39 3.03
CA LEU A 46 15.84 15.17 3.36
C LEU A 46 15.41 14.83 4.78
N GLU A 47 15.58 15.78 5.69
CA GLU A 47 15.14 15.67 7.08
C GLU A 47 13.98 16.62 7.35
N VAL A 48 12.91 16.09 7.94
CA VAL A 48 11.70 16.84 8.29
C VAL A 48 11.35 16.53 9.74
N GLY A 49 11.51 17.52 10.63
CA GLY A 49 11.16 17.35 12.05
C GLY A 49 9.66 17.28 12.34
N GLY A 50 8.82 17.70 11.38
CA GLY A 50 7.36 17.65 11.46
C GLY A 50 6.76 16.58 10.54
N HIS A 51 5.79 16.98 9.72
CA HIS A 51 5.13 16.08 8.77
C HIS A 51 5.66 16.30 7.35
N TYR A 52 5.89 15.18 6.63
CA TYR A 52 6.11 15.18 5.19
C TYR A 52 4.82 14.79 4.46
N THR A 53 4.48 15.51 3.39
CA THR A 53 3.32 15.19 2.55
C THR A 53 3.71 15.36 1.09
N GLN A 54 3.55 14.30 0.33
CA GLN A 54 3.74 14.30 -1.12
C GLN A 54 2.40 14.00 -1.79
N LYS A 55 1.88 14.98 -2.53
CA LYS A 55 0.66 14.83 -3.32
C LYS A 55 1.01 14.96 -4.79
N VAL A 56 0.76 13.91 -5.55
CA VAL A 56 1.02 13.85 -6.99
C VAL A 56 -0.29 13.47 -7.67
N GLN A 57 -0.68 14.23 -8.69
CA GLN A 57 -1.90 13.94 -9.46
C GLN A 57 -1.66 12.81 -10.47
N GLY A 58 -0.46 12.76 -11.04
CA GLY A 58 -0.04 11.70 -11.96
C GLY A 58 0.68 10.56 -11.24
N LYS A 59 1.72 10.04 -11.90
CA LYS A 59 2.49 8.87 -11.44
C LYS A 59 3.60 9.27 -10.48
N VAL A 60 3.80 8.45 -9.44
CA VAL A 60 5.02 8.41 -8.64
C VAL A 60 5.81 7.16 -9.03
N LEU A 61 7.11 7.31 -9.29
CA LEU A 61 8.04 6.21 -9.54
C LEU A 61 9.20 6.35 -8.55
N VAL A 62 9.51 5.28 -7.83
CA VAL A 62 10.65 5.22 -6.91
C VAL A 62 11.46 4.00 -7.32
N GLU A 63 12.69 4.23 -7.79
CA GLU A 63 13.61 3.19 -8.23
C GLU A 63 14.88 3.27 -7.38
N ALA A 64 15.25 2.13 -6.79
CA ALA A 64 16.47 1.99 -6.00
C ALA A 64 17.27 0.81 -6.56
N GLY A 65 18.56 1.03 -6.83
CA GLY A 65 19.43 0.00 -7.43
C GLY A 65 19.91 -1.06 -6.43
N GLU A 66 19.86 -0.77 -5.13
CA GLU A 66 20.34 -1.67 -4.08
C GLU A 66 19.20 -2.07 -3.11
N SER A 67 18.64 -1.10 -2.39
CA SER A 67 17.55 -1.36 -1.45
C SER A 67 16.65 -0.14 -1.23
N ALA A 68 15.40 -0.39 -0.84
CA ALA A 68 14.46 0.62 -0.39
C ALA A 68 13.89 0.19 0.98
N LEU A 69 14.13 0.98 2.02
CA LEU A 69 13.74 0.67 3.39
C LEU A 69 12.67 1.65 3.86
N ILE A 70 11.53 1.12 4.32
CA ILE A 70 10.46 1.90 4.94
C ILE A 70 10.32 1.43 6.38
N HIS A 71 10.89 2.21 7.31
CA HIS A 71 10.79 1.94 8.74
C HIS A 71 9.78 2.89 9.38
N THR A 72 8.66 2.35 9.86
CA THR A 72 7.60 3.12 10.51
C THR A 72 6.86 2.25 11.52
N ARG A 73 6.21 2.87 12.51
CA ARG A 73 5.33 2.17 13.45
C ARG A 73 4.10 1.60 12.74
N ASN A 74 3.52 2.37 11.81
CA ASN A 74 2.34 1.98 11.04
C ASN A 74 2.58 2.29 9.57
N LEU A 75 2.37 1.30 8.71
CA LEU A 75 2.40 1.44 7.25
C LEU A 75 1.02 1.09 6.69
N THR A 76 0.44 2.01 5.91
CA THR A 76 -0.82 1.79 5.21
C THR A 76 -0.60 2.03 3.72
N LEU A 77 -0.93 1.03 2.91
CA LEU A 77 -0.95 1.12 1.46
C LEU A 77 -2.42 1.03 1.01
N THR A 78 -2.88 2.03 0.27
CA THR A 78 -4.26 2.08 -0.21
C THR A 78 -4.25 2.34 -1.71
N GLY A 79 -4.86 1.42 -2.44
CA GLY A 79 -5.20 1.57 -3.85
C GLY A 79 -6.71 1.47 -4.00
N SER A 80 -7.28 2.33 -4.84
CA SER A 80 -8.73 2.30 -5.13
C SER A 80 -9.14 1.06 -5.92
N GLU A 81 -8.24 0.56 -6.77
CA GLU A 81 -8.49 -0.61 -7.63
C GLU A 81 -7.76 -1.84 -7.11
N SER A 82 -6.46 -1.70 -6.82
CA SER A 82 -5.65 -2.79 -6.28
C SER A 82 -4.38 -2.31 -5.56
N VAL A 83 -3.84 -3.17 -4.71
CA VAL A 83 -2.49 -3.08 -4.14
C VAL A 83 -1.74 -4.35 -4.50
N VAL A 84 -0.57 -4.21 -5.13
CA VAL A 84 0.25 -5.34 -5.60
C VAL A 84 1.62 -5.31 -4.94
N ILE A 85 2.02 -6.42 -4.33
CA ILE A 85 3.36 -6.64 -3.80
C ILE A 85 3.94 -7.83 -4.57
N GLN A 86 5.02 -7.62 -5.31
CA GLN A 86 5.56 -8.63 -6.22
C GLN A 86 7.08 -8.73 -6.16
N GLY A 87 7.58 -9.94 -6.39
CA GLY A 87 9.00 -10.22 -6.54
C GLY A 87 9.22 -11.54 -7.30
N PRO A 88 10.48 -11.98 -7.47
CA PRO A 88 10.79 -13.18 -8.25
C PRO A 88 10.10 -14.46 -7.76
N GLY A 89 9.78 -14.54 -6.45
CA GLY A 89 9.15 -15.69 -5.83
C GLY A 89 7.62 -15.71 -5.89
N GLY A 90 6.98 -14.64 -6.35
CA GLY A 90 5.51 -14.57 -6.40
C GLY A 90 4.94 -13.16 -6.29
N LYS A 91 3.62 -13.10 -6.21
CA LYS A 91 2.82 -11.88 -6.19
C LYS A 91 1.68 -11.99 -5.19
N ILE A 92 1.48 -10.94 -4.42
CA ILE A 92 0.31 -10.74 -3.56
C ILE A 92 -0.48 -9.59 -4.17
N THR A 93 -1.76 -9.84 -4.45
CA THR A 93 -2.69 -8.83 -4.98
C THR A 93 -3.86 -8.68 -4.04
N ILE A 94 -4.13 -7.46 -3.59
CA ILE A 94 -5.36 -7.07 -2.90
C ILE A 94 -6.20 -6.30 -3.92
N GLY A 95 -7.36 -6.84 -4.30
CA GLY A 95 -8.26 -6.23 -5.26
C GLY A 95 -9.73 -6.32 -4.84
N SER A 96 -10.65 -6.04 -5.76
CA SER A 96 -12.10 -6.02 -5.49
C SER A 96 -12.66 -7.38 -5.04
N GLY A 97 -12.08 -8.49 -5.51
CA GLY A 97 -12.48 -9.85 -5.15
C GLY A 97 -11.83 -10.40 -3.87
N GLY A 98 -10.98 -9.63 -3.19
CA GLY A 98 -10.24 -10.07 -2.01
C GLY A 98 -8.72 -10.14 -2.24
N VAL A 99 -8.06 -11.06 -1.54
CA VAL A 99 -6.59 -11.22 -1.54
C VAL A 99 -6.20 -12.50 -2.27
N THR A 100 -5.30 -12.37 -3.26
CA THR A 100 -4.73 -13.49 -4.02
C THR A 100 -3.22 -13.58 -3.75
N ILE A 101 -2.73 -14.81 -3.53
CA ILE A 101 -1.29 -15.11 -3.38
C ILE A 101 -0.90 -16.08 -4.50
N ASP A 102 -0.20 -15.56 -5.50
CA ASP A 102 0.31 -16.33 -6.65
C ASP A 102 1.79 -16.67 -6.41
N SER A 103 2.12 -17.93 -6.13
CA SER A 103 3.51 -18.37 -5.99
C SER A 103 3.67 -19.88 -6.25
N PRO A 104 4.86 -20.35 -6.69
CA PRO A 104 5.11 -21.79 -6.86
C PRO A 104 5.05 -22.59 -5.56
N SER A 105 5.31 -21.95 -4.41
CA SER A 105 5.22 -22.57 -3.10
C SER A 105 4.87 -21.56 -2.02
N ILE A 106 3.83 -21.85 -1.23
CA ILE A 106 3.45 -21.08 -0.05
C ILE A 106 3.87 -21.87 1.19
N LYS A 107 4.72 -21.28 2.03
CA LYS A 107 5.15 -21.87 3.32
C LYS A 107 4.66 -21.00 4.46
N LEU A 108 3.82 -21.58 5.32
CA LEU A 108 3.31 -20.92 6.52
C LEU A 108 3.90 -21.64 7.74
N ASN A 109 4.73 -20.95 8.52
CA ASN A 109 5.36 -21.51 9.71
C ASN A 109 4.65 -20.99 10.96
N GLY A 110 3.98 -21.88 11.69
CA GLY A 110 3.20 -21.56 12.89
C GLY A 110 1.74 -22.00 12.78
N PRO A 111 0.93 -21.82 13.85
CA PRO A 111 -0.49 -22.10 13.81
C PRO A 111 -1.20 -21.22 12.78
N VAL A 112 -1.93 -21.85 11.85
CA VAL A 112 -2.74 -21.15 10.84
C VAL A 112 -4.21 -21.48 11.12
N ALA A 113 -5.02 -20.45 11.32
CA ALA A 113 -6.47 -20.58 11.40
C ALA A 113 -7.07 -20.29 10.02
N VAL A 114 -7.74 -21.27 9.43
CA VAL A 114 -8.43 -21.12 8.14
C VAL A 114 -9.92 -21.31 8.38
N SER A 115 -10.69 -20.25 8.15
CA SER A 115 -12.15 -20.32 8.10
C SER A 115 -12.59 -20.20 6.65
N THR A 116 -13.10 -21.28 6.08
CA THR A 116 -13.77 -21.25 4.78
C THR A 116 -15.25 -20.95 5.02
N GLY A 117 -15.83 -20.01 4.25
CA GLY A 117 -17.27 -19.77 4.30
C GLY A 117 -18.03 -21.01 3.82
N ALA A 118 -18.77 -21.66 4.73
CA ALA A 118 -19.85 -22.63 4.51
C ALA A 118 -19.67 -23.82 3.53
N VAL A 119 -18.51 -24.07 2.91
CA VAL A 119 -18.35 -25.23 2.00
C VAL A 119 -18.43 -26.57 2.75
N SER A 120 -18.06 -26.57 4.04
CA SER A 120 -18.13 -27.74 4.92
C SER A 120 -19.56 -28.29 5.04
N GLN A 121 -20.58 -27.42 5.07
CA GLN A 121 -21.97 -27.83 5.24
C GLN A 121 -22.54 -28.51 3.99
N ILE A 122 -22.13 -28.10 2.79
CA ILE A 122 -22.62 -28.70 1.53
C ILE A 122 -22.12 -30.14 1.39
N LYS A 123 -20.86 -30.43 1.74
CA LYS A 123 -20.37 -31.83 1.74
C LYS A 123 -21.08 -32.69 2.79
N THR A 124 -21.41 -32.14 3.95
CA THR A 124 -22.21 -32.85 4.96
C THR A 124 -23.64 -33.11 4.48
N LEU A 125 -24.25 -32.14 3.78
CA LEU A 125 -25.57 -32.29 3.16
C LEU A 125 -25.57 -33.33 2.03
N GLU A 126 -24.55 -33.35 1.16
CA GLU A 126 -24.39 -34.38 0.12
C GLU A 126 -24.16 -35.78 0.71
N SER A 127 -23.36 -35.91 1.79
CA SER A 127 -23.15 -37.19 2.46
C SER A 127 -24.44 -37.71 3.08
N ALA A 128 -25.18 -36.86 3.80
CA ALA A 128 -26.43 -37.25 4.43
C ALA A 128 -27.54 -37.58 3.42
N ALA A 129 -27.58 -36.88 2.27
CA ALA A 129 -28.48 -37.22 1.17
C ALA A 129 -28.16 -38.57 0.52
N ARG A 130 -26.87 -38.95 0.42
CA ARG A 130 -26.42 -40.24 -0.13
C ARG A 130 -26.57 -41.40 0.85
N GLU A 131 -26.38 -41.14 2.14
CA GLU A 131 -26.46 -42.13 3.21
C GLU A 131 -27.90 -42.33 3.73
N GLY A 132 -28.87 -41.61 3.17
CA GLY A 132 -30.29 -41.74 3.54
C GLY A 132 -30.56 -41.35 4.99
N THR A 133 -29.67 -40.59 5.62
CA THR A 133 -29.82 -40.15 7.00
C THR A 133 -30.77 -38.96 7.02
N PRO A 134 -31.90 -39.03 7.76
CA PRO A 134 -32.82 -37.92 7.84
C PRO A 134 -32.11 -36.74 8.53
N LEU A 135 -32.02 -35.61 7.82
CA LEU A 135 -31.38 -34.37 8.32
C LEU A 135 -32.24 -33.62 9.34
N VAL A 136 -33.42 -34.15 9.64
CA VAL A 136 -34.43 -33.55 10.50
C VAL A 136 -34.90 -34.64 11.43
N ASP A 137 -34.78 -34.40 12.73
CA ASP A 137 -35.46 -35.19 13.74
C ASP A 137 -36.95 -35.06 13.44
N ILE A 138 -37.61 -36.16 13.07
CA ILE A 138 -39.05 -36.17 12.83
C ILE A 138 -39.68 -35.65 14.12
N CYS A 139 -40.21 -34.43 14.04
CA CYS A 139 -40.83 -33.73 15.15
C CYS A 139 -41.81 -34.68 15.85
N SER A 140 -41.42 -35.17 17.03
CA SER A 140 -42.21 -36.15 17.80
C SER A 140 -43.44 -35.52 18.47
N ALA A 141 -43.82 -34.31 18.02
CA ALA A 141 -44.93 -33.51 18.54
C ALA A 141 -46.00 -33.21 17.47
N CYS A 142 -46.07 -33.99 16.39
CA CYS A 142 -47.34 -34.19 15.69
C CYS A 142 -48.15 -35.23 16.48
N GLY A 143 -48.65 -34.83 17.65
CA GLY A 143 -49.65 -35.59 18.38
C GLY A 143 -50.98 -35.49 17.63
N ASP A 144 -51.32 -36.54 16.89
CA ASP A 144 -52.71 -36.85 16.58
C ASP A 144 -53.39 -37.43 17.83
N GLY A 145 -54.62 -36.99 18.06
CA GLY A 145 -55.28 -37.01 19.36
C GLY A 145 -55.79 -38.37 19.87
N ALA A 146 -56.13 -38.32 21.16
CA ALA A 146 -57.17 -39.11 21.81
C ALA A 146 -57.89 -38.19 22.81
#